data_AF-A0A528N1Y0-F1
#
_entry.id   AF-A0A528N1Y0-F1
#
_cell.length_a   1.000
_cell.length_b   1.000
_cell.length_c   1.000
_cell.angle_alpha   90.00
_cell.angle_beta   90.00
_cell.angle_gamma   90.00
#
_symmetry.space_group_name_H-M   'P 1'
#
loop_
_entity.id
_entity.type
_entity.pdbx_description
1 polymer ?
#
loop_
_entity_poly.entity_id
_entity_poly.type
_entity_poly.pdbx_seq_one_letter_code
_entity_poly.pdbx_strand_id
1 'polypeptide(L)' 'SNLFETGGFWYADPTAASPDIQLHLGLGSGIEAGVEKLKNPGVTLNSAFLRPRSRGTVRLNSADPADHPLIDPNYWSDPY' A
#
# COMPACT_ATOMS: atom_id res chain seq x y z
N SER A 1 9.54 -19.41 3.51
CA SER A 1 9.52 -18.85 2.15
C SER A 1 9.31 -17.37 2.29
N ASN A 2 10.22 -16.53 1.79
CA ASN A 2 10.16 -15.09 1.97
C ASN A 2 9.71 -14.50 0.64
N LEU A 3 8.52 -13.90 0.61
CA LEU A 3 7.92 -13.39 -0.63
C LEU A 3 8.61 -12.13 -1.15
N PHE A 4 9.16 -11.34 -0.22
CA PHE A 4 9.99 -10.17 -0.49
C PHE A 4 11.40 -10.44 0.02
N GLU A 5 12.37 -10.34 -0.87
CA GLU A 5 13.76 -10.69 -0.54
C GLU A 5 14.60 -9.48 -0.15
N THR A 6 14.25 -8.31 -0.70
CA THR A 6 14.96 -7.06 -0.43
C THR A 6 14.05 -5.87 -0.67
N GLY A 7 14.50 -4.69 -0.25
CA GLY A 7 13.75 -3.46 -0.35
C GLY A 7 14.64 -2.25 -0.10
N GLY A 8 14.04 -1.08 -0.09
CA GLY A 8 14.75 0.17 0.14
C GLY A 8 13.83 1.30 0.54
N PHE A 9 14.41 2.35 1.11
CA PHE A 9 13.72 3.58 1.44
C PHE A 9 14.21 4.69 0.51
N TRP A 10 13.29 5.51 0.00
CA TRP A 10 13.59 6.60 -0.91
C TRP A 10 12.79 7.86 -0.59
N TYR A 11 13.24 9.01 -1.11
CA TYR A 11 12.57 10.31 -1.01
C TYR A 11 11.87 10.64 -2.33
N ALA A 12 10.53 10.69 -2.32
CA ALA A 12 9.73 11.31 -3.37
C ALA A 12 9.70 12.83 -3.20
N ASP A 13 9.50 13.32 -1.97
CA ASP A 13 9.69 14.73 -1.61
C ASP A 13 11.13 14.97 -1.09
N PRO A 14 11.96 15.74 -1.82
CA PRO A 14 13.34 16.04 -1.41
C PRO A 14 13.45 16.82 -0.10
N THR A 15 12.36 17.46 0.34
CA THR A 15 12.30 18.26 1.57
C THR A 15 11.72 17.50 2.76
N ALA A 16 11.29 16.24 2.56
CA ALA A 16 10.75 15.43 3.63
C ALA A 16 11.80 15.16 4.72
N ALA A 17 11.35 15.15 5.98
CA ALA A 17 12.23 14.93 7.14
C ALA A 17 12.84 13.51 7.20
N SER A 18 12.30 12.56 6.42
CA SER A 18 12.76 11.17 6.33
C SER A 18 12.17 10.52 5.06
N PRO A 19 12.70 9.36 4.61
CA PRO A 19 12.24 8.72 3.37
C PRO A 19 10.74 8.41 3.42
N ASP A 20 9.99 8.80 2.40
CA ASP A 20 8.53 8.73 2.31
C ASP A 20 8.05 7.64 1.34
N ILE A 21 8.97 6.92 0.69
CA ILE A 21 8.69 5.74 -0.12
C ILE A 21 9.41 4.52 0.45
N GLN A 22 8.71 3.39 0.52
CA GLN A 22 9.29 2.06 0.72
C GLN A 22 9.15 1.22 -0.55
N LEU A 23 10.26 0.65 -0.99
CA LEU A 23 10.32 -0.28 -2.10
C LEU A 23 10.35 -1.71 -1.58
N HIS A 24 9.56 -2.59 -2.15
CA HIS A 24 9.56 -4.03 -1.87
C HIS A 24 9.83 -4.81 -3.14
N LEU A 25 10.88 -5.62 -3.18
CA LEU A 25 11.20 -6.51 -4.30
C LEU A 25 10.78 -7.93 -3.98
N GLY A 26 9.77 -8.42 -4.69
CA GLY A 26 9.31 -9.80 -4.64
C GLY A 26 9.81 -10.61 -5.83
N LEU A 27 10.33 -11.82 -5.56
CA LEU A 27 10.67 -12.78 -6.62
C LEU A 27 9.40 -13.49 -7.07
N GLY A 28 8.83 -13.03 -8.17
CA GLY A 28 7.61 -13.55 -8.76
C GLY A 28 6.76 -12.45 -9.38
N SER A 29 5.76 -12.87 -10.14
CA SER A 29 4.77 -11.99 -10.77
C SER A 29 3.36 -12.43 -10.41
N GLY A 30 2.41 -11.50 -10.42
CA GLY A 30 1.01 -11.79 -10.06
C GLY A 30 0.82 -12.23 -8.61
N ILE A 31 1.68 -11.73 -7.70
CA ILE A 31 1.62 -12.05 -6.27
C ILE A 31 0.44 -11.32 -5.60
N GLU A 32 0.09 -10.15 -6.12
CA GLU A 32 -0.94 -9.29 -5.57
C GLU A 32 -2.32 -9.61 -6.18
N ALA A 33 -3.35 -9.50 -5.35
CA ALA A 33 -4.73 -9.70 -5.79
C ALA A 33 -5.08 -8.70 -6.92
N GLY A 34 -5.42 -9.23 -8.10
CA GLY A 34 -5.79 -8.43 -9.27
C GLY A 34 -4.66 -8.17 -10.28
N VAL A 35 -3.42 -8.59 -10.00
CA VAL A 35 -2.32 -8.50 -10.97
C VAL A 35 -2.23 -9.81 -11.76
N GLU A 36 -2.27 -9.73 -13.08
CA GLU A 36 -2.09 -10.91 -13.93
C GLU A 36 -0.70 -11.51 -13.73
N LYS A 37 -0.67 -12.85 -13.61
CA LYS A 37 0.59 -13.58 -13.53
C LYS A 37 1.28 -13.56 -14.90
N LEU A 38 2.54 -13.13 -14.92
CA LEU A 38 3.32 -13.17 -16.15
C LEU A 38 3.54 -14.62 -16.57
N LYS A 39 3.50 -14.87 -17.89
CA LYS A 39 3.78 -16.19 -18.46
C LYS A 39 5.24 -16.62 -18.30
N ASN A 40 6.15 -15.65 -18.15
CA ASN A 40 7.58 -15.84 -17.97
C ASN A 40 8.00 -15.53 -16.52
N PRO A 41 9.19 -15.99 -16.07
CA PRO A 41 9.77 -15.54 -14.81
C PRO A 41 9.84 -14.02 -14.76
N GLY A 42 9.51 -13.46 -13.60
CA GLY A 42 9.49 -12.02 -13.40
C GLY A 42 9.66 -11.67 -11.93
N VAL A 43 9.89 -10.40 -11.68
CA VAL A 43 9.97 -9.81 -10.35
C VAL A 43 8.91 -8.72 -10.22
N THR A 44 8.45 -8.50 -9.00
CA THR A 44 7.52 -7.41 -8.67
C THR A 44 8.26 -6.40 -7.82
N LEU A 45 8.28 -5.13 -8.25
CA LEU A 45 8.82 -4.02 -7.47
C LEU A 45 7.66 -3.10 -7.09
N ASN A 46 7.28 -3.11 -5.83
CA ASN A 46 6.20 -2.28 -5.31
C ASN A 46 6.75 -1.02 -4.65
N SER A 47 6.10 0.12 -4.90
CA SER A 47 6.31 1.36 -4.18
C SER A 47 5.14 1.64 -3.23
N ALA A 48 5.44 1.84 -1.96
CA ALA A 48 4.47 2.21 -0.94
C ALA A 48 4.78 3.62 -0.42
N PHE A 49 3.81 4.53 -0.56
CA PHE A 49 3.91 5.87 0.02
C PHE A 49 3.57 5.83 1.51
N LEU A 50 4.52 6.28 2.33
CA LEU A 50 4.52 6.08 3.78
C LEU A 50 3.90 7.23 4.56
N ARG A 51 3.67 8.38 3.92
CA ARG A 51 3.21 9.60 4.60
C ARG A 51 1.98 10.23 3.96
N PRO A 52 0.89 9.49 3.66
CA PRO A 52 -0.32 10.12 3.14
C PRO A 52 -0.87 11.17 4.11
N ARG A 53 -1.19 12.36 3.59
CA ARG A 53 -1.90 13.42 4.32
C ARG A 53 -3.41 13.14 4.40
N SER A 54 -3.98 12.43 3.43
CA SER A 54 -5.40 12.03 3.42
C SER A 54 -5.79 11.26 4.69
N ARG A 55 -6.99 11.52 5.20
CA ARG A 55 -7.53 10.89 6.42
C ARG A 55 -8.94 10.38 6.16
N GLY A 56 -9.11 9.08 6.38
CA GLY A 56 -10.39 8.39 6.30
C GLY A 56 -11.11 8.27 7.65
N THR A 57 -12.22 7.54 7.65
CA THR A 57 -13.02 7.26 8.85
C THR A 57 -13.36 5.78 8.97
N VAL A 58 -13.52 5.32 10.22
CA VAL A 58 -14.11 4.03 10.55
C VAL A 58 -15.23 4.28 11.53
N ARG A 59 -16.44 3.77 11.24
CA ARG A 59 -17.64 4.02 12.03
C ARG A 59 -18.42 2.72 12.23
N LEU A 60 -19.11 2.62 13.36
CA LEU A 60 -20.12 1.59 13.54
C LEU A 60 -21.22 1.78 12.50
N ASN A 61 -21.62 0.68 11.86
CA ASN A 61 -22.77 0.68 10.96
C ASN A 61 -24.08 0.57 11.76
N SER A 62 -24.07 -0.13 12.89
CA SER A 62 -25.21 -0.28 13.79
C SER A 62 -24.74 -0.55 15.23
N ALA A 63 -25.69 -0.82 16.14
CA ALA A 63 -25.40 -1.26 17.51
C ALA A 63 -25.12 -2.77 17.60
N ASP A 64 -25.34 -3.55 16.54
CA ASP A 64 -25.05 -4.98 16.49
C ASP A 64 -23.53 -5.20 16.32
N PRO A 65 -22.84 -5.87 17.25
CA PRO A 65 -21.41 -6.14 17.11
C PRO A 65 -21.06 -7.11 15.97
N ALA A 66 -22.04 -7.83 15.39
CA ALA A 66 -21.84 -8.70 14.24
C ALA A 66 -21.86 -7.96 12.89
N ASP A 67 -22.36 -6.72 12.86
CA ASP A 67 -22.40 -5.92 11.63
C ASP A 67 -21.01 -5.42 11.23
N HIS A 68 -20.72 -5.49 9.93
CA HIS A 68 -19.49 -4.93 9.38
C HIS A 68 -19.44 -3.41 9.59
N PRO A 69 -18.28 -2.86 9.99
CA PRO A 69 -18.13 -1.41 10.13
C PRO A 69 -18.14 -0.71 8.77
N LEU A 70 -18.48 0.58 8.78
CA LEU A 70 -18.28 1.45 7.64
C LEU A 70 -16.83 1.91 7.61
N ILE A 71 -16.11 1.61 6.52
CA ILE A 71 -14.71 1.99 6.31
C ILE A 71 -14.64 2.86 5.07
N ASP A 72 -14.24 4.11 5.24
CA ASP A 72 -13.97 5.04 4.16
C ASP A 72 -12.51 5.53 4.28
N PRO A 73 -11.58 5.00 3.47
CA PRO A 73 -10.18 5.44 3.50
C PRO A 73 -9.99 6.89 3.06
N ASN A 74 -10.94 7.48 2.34
CA ASN A 74 -10.89 8.83 1.80
C ASN A 74 -9.58 9.08 1.01
N TYR A 75 -9.22 8.13 0.13
CA TYR A 75 -8.00 8.24 -0.67
C TYR A 75 -8.04 9.49 -1.57
N TRP A 76 -6.88 10.13 -1.74
CA TRP A 76 -6.70 11.32 -2.59
C TRP A 76 -7.49 12.56 -2.16
N SER A 77 -8.03 12.60 -0.94
CA SER A 77 -8.76 13.76 -0.43
C SER A 77 -7.89 15.00 -0.21
N ASP A 78 -6.59 14.81 -0.11
CA ASP A 78 -5.60 15.86 0.10
C ASP A 78 -4.85 16.07 -1.22
N PRO A 79 -4.97 17.25 -1.86
CA PRO A 79 -4.23 17.57 -3.07
C PRO A 79 -2.78 17.83 -2.68
N TYR A 80 -1.88 16.92 -3.07
CA TYR A 80 -0.48 16.99 -2.68
C TYR A 80 0.24 18.26 -3.14
#